data_AF-A0AAV0U6F3-F1
#
_entry.id   AF-A0AAV0U6F3-F1
#
_cell.length_a   1.000
_cell.length_b   1.000
_cell.length_c   1.000
_cell.angle_alpha   90.00
_cell.angle_beta   90.00
_cell.angle_gamma   90.00
#
_symmetry.space_group_name_H-M   'P 1'
#
loop_
_entity.id
_entity.type
_entity.pdbx_description
1 polymer ?
#
loop_
_entity_poly.entity_id
_entity_poly.type
_entity_poly.pdbx_seq_one_letter_code
_entity_poly.pdbx_strand_id
1 'polypeptide(L)'
;MLEDFVMADVAEGVVRDLKTELIGFWKAENTPMKEALNHLRFDKTTVLLVRERLLNTWLEYGNTKKGVTKEMVEAIDSCDDEMRVAILEDLRKIKGTDGLVKFALNHLMTYLEERKYAARSPILLSKSTLESVFNIHGDVGILELAKAYSNRRKDFSYLLNF
;
A
#
# COMPACT_ATOMS: atom_id res chain seq x y z
N MET A 1 -23.43 -2.52 -6.43
CA MET A 1 -23.78 -1.46 -7.41
C MET A 1 -22.55 -0.90 -8.13
N LEU A 2 -21.59 -0.24 -7.44
CA LEU A 2 -20.36 0.22 -8.11
C LEU A 2 -19.48 -0.96 -8.57
N GLU A 3 -19.37 -1.99 -7.75
CA GLU A 3 -18.61 -3.21 -8.05
C GLU A 3 -19.23 -3.94 -9.26
N ASP A 4 -20.54 -4.20 -9.22
CA ASP A 4 -21.27 -4.83 -10.34
C ASP A 4 -21.17 -4.01 -11.64
N PHE A 5 -21.16 -2.68 -11.55
CA PHE A 5 -21.01 -1.79 -12.69
C PHE A 5 -19.60 -1.87 -13.28
N VAL A 6 -18.56 -1.81 -12.44
CA VAL A 6 -17.15 -1.90 -12.89
C VAL A 6 -16.83 -3.26 -13.53
N MET A 7 -17.54 -4.32 -13.14
CA MET A 7 -17.36 -5.68 -13.65
C MET A 7 -18.07 -5.96 -14.99
N ALA A 8 -18.95 -5.07 -15.48
CA ALA A 8 -19.67 -5.26 -16.73
C ALA A 8 -18.86 -4.78 -17.95
N ASP A 9 -18.77 -5.59 -19.02
CA ASP A 9 -18.03 -5.25 -20.26
C ASP A 9 -18.47 -3.91 -20.88
N VAL A 10 -19.77 -3.60 -20.85
CA VAL A 10 -20.33 -2.34 -21.39
C VAL A 10 -19.85 -1.12 -20.59
N ALA A 11 -19.43 -1.30 -19.34
CA ALA A 11 -18.96 -0.22 -18.48
C ALA A 11 -17.48 0.13 -18.69
N GLU A 12 -16.72 -0.65 -19.47
CA GLU A 12 -15.27 -0.41 -19.64
C GLU A 12 -14.98 0.99 -20.22
N GLY A 13 -15.77 1.41 -21.22
CA GLY A 13 -15.67 2.76 -21.79
C GLY A 13 -15.95 3.85 -20.76
N VAL A 14 -17.02 3.70 -19.97
CA VAL A 14 -17.39 4.66 -18.93
C VAL A 14 -16.36 4.72 -17.81
N VAL A 15 -15.83 3.57 -17.38
CA VAL A 15 -14.77 3.47 -16.36
C VAL A 15 -13.50 4.15 -16.85
N ARG A 16 -13.13 3.98 -18.13
CA ARG A 16 -11.98 4.66 -18.73
C ARG A 16 -12.17 6.18 -18.77
N ASP A 17 -13.35 6.65 -19.13
CA ASP A 17 -13.63 8.09 -19.20
C ASP A 17 -13.63 8.72 -17.81
N LEU A 18 -14.28 8.08 -16.82
CA LEU A 18 -14.25 8.51 -15.41
C LEU A 18 -12.83 8.55 -14.85
N LYS A 19 -12.01 7.54 -15.16
CA LYS A 19 -10.59 7.51 -14.80
C LYS A 19 -9.84 8.70 -15.41
N THR A 20 -10.08 8.99 -16.69
CA THR A 20 -9.43 10.11 -17.39
C THR A 20 -9.80 11.45 -16.76
N GLU A 21 -11.09 11.65 -16.48
CA GLU A 21 -11.59 12.84 -15.79
C GLU A 21 -11.00 12.99 -14.38
N LEU A 22 -10.93 11.90 -13.61
CA LEU A 22 -10.37 11.92 -12.25
C LEU A 22 -8.88 12.29 -12.25
N ILE A 23 -8.09 11.70 -13.15
CA ILE A 23 -6.68 12.06 -13.32
C ILE A 23 -6.55 13.52 -13.80
N GLY A 24 -7.43 13.96 -14.71
CA GLY A 24 -7.49 15.35 -15.19
C GLY A 24 -7.74 16.35 -14.06
N PHE A 25 -8.71 16.06 -13.21
CA PHE A 25 -9.01 16.83 -12.00
C PHE A 25 -7.80 16.94 -11.09
N TRP A 26 -7.15 15.83 -10.73
CA TRP A 26 -5.97 15.87 -9.86
C TRP A 26 -4.78 16.61 -10.47
N LYS A 27 -4.65 16.61 -11.81
CA LYS A 27 -3.62 17.38 -12.50
C LYS A 27 -3.92 18.87 -12.44
N ALA A 28 -5.16 19.27 -12.71
CA ALA A 28 -5.58 20.68 -12.69
C ALA A 28 -5.38 21.31 -11.31
N GLU A 29 -5.73 20.57 -10.25
CA GLU A 29 -5.61 21.04 -8.87
C GLU A 29 -4.23 20.80 -8.24
N ASN A 30 -3.28 20.20 -8.97
CA ASN A 30 -2.00 19.75 -8.44
C ASN A 30 -2.13 18.94 -7.13
N THR A 31 -3.12 18.04 -7.07
CA THR A 31 -3.48 17.30 -5.86
C THR A 31 -2.28 16.51 -5.30
N PRO A 32 -1.98 16.61 -3.99
CA PRO A 32 -0.96 15.79 -3.34
C PRO A 32 -1.27 14.28 -3.44
N MET A 33 -0.26 13.42 -3.52
CA MET A 33 -0.46 11.97 -3.65
C MET A 33 -1.31 11.37 -2.53
N LYS A 34 -1.15 11.88 -1.30
CA LYS A 34 -1.97 11.49 -0.14
C LYS A 34 -3.45 11.82 -0.34
N GLU A 35 -3.74 13.02 -0.83
CA GLU A 35 -5.12 13.46 -1.05
C GLU A 35 -5.77 12.69 -2.21
N ALA A 36 -5.03 12.48 -3.30
CA ALA A 36 -5.47 11.63 -4.41
C ALA A 36 -5.76 10.19 -3.94
N LEU A 37 -4.93 9.63 -3.04
CA LEU A 37 -5.16 8.30 -2.45
C LEU A 37 -6.44 8.27 -1.60
N ASN A 38 -6.69 9.31 -0.80
CA ASN A 38 -7.89 9.43 0.02
C ASN A 38 -9.18 9.52 -0.81
N HIS A 39 -9.13 10.19 -1.96
CA HIS A 39 -10.26 10.27 -2.89
C HIS A 39 -10.73 8.89 -3.40
N LEU A 40 -9.85 7.90 -3.44
CA LEU A 40 -10.19 6.55 -3.90
C LEU A 40 -11.02 5.74 -2.92
N ARG A 41 -11.08 6.16 -1.64
CA ARG A 41 -11.93 5.55 -0.60
C ARG A 41 -11.85 4.01 -0.57
N PHE A 42 -10.63 3.48 -0.46
CA PHE A 42 -10.38 2.03 -0.38
C PHE A 42 -11.14 1.32 0.75
N ASP A 43 -11.56 2.06 1.78
CA ASP A 43 -12.39 1.57 2.89
C ASP A 43 -13.82 1.18 2.45
N LYS A 44 -14.25 1.53 1.24
CA LYS A 44 -15.61 1.29 0.73
C LYS A 44 -15.77 0.05 -0.13
N THR A 45 -14.70 -0.69 -0.41
CA THR A 45 -14.78 -1.90 -1.22
C THR A 45 -13.75 -2.94 -0.78
N THR A 46 -14.18 -4.20 -0.78
CA THR A 46 -13.32 -5.37 -0.57
C THR A 46 -13.09 -6.14 -1.88
N VAL A 47 -13.69 -5.71 -3.00
CA VAL A 47 -13.54 -6.38 -4.29
C VAL A 47 -12.18 -6.06 -4.87
N LEU A 48 -11.34 -7.10 -4.96
CA LEU A 48 -9.93 -6.99 -5.37
C LEU A 48 -9.77 -6.28 -6.72
N LEU A 49 -10.58 -6.62 -7.73
CA LEU A 49 -10.44 -6.02 -9.06
C LEU A 49 -10.74 -4.50 -9.04
N VAL A 50 -11.72 -4.07 -8.24
CA VAL A 50 -12.05 -2.65 -8.10
C VAL A 50 -10.90 -1.92 -7.42
N ARG A 51 -10.35 -2.49 -6.33
CA ARG A 51 -9.18 -1.93 -5.63
C ARG A 51 -7.97 -1.82 -6.55
N GLU A 52 -7.69 -2.85 -7.36
CA GLU A 52 -6.60 -2.83 -8.33
C GLU A 52 -6.77 -1.71 -9.37
N ARG A 53 -7.98 -1.53 -9.91
CA ARG A 53 -8.28 -0.44 -10.86
C ARG A 53 -8.12 0.95 -10.24
N LEU A 54 -8.56 1.13 -8.99
CA LEU A 54 -8.38 2.38 -8.24
C LEU A 54 -6.89 2.66 -8.02
N LEU A 55 -6.11 1.67 -7.57
CA LEU A 55 -4.66 1.82 -7.39
C LEU A 55 -3.96 2.14 -8.71
N ASN A 56 -4.27 1.44 -9.80
CA ASN A 56 -3.73 1.74 -11.12
C ASN A 56 -4.00 3.20 -11.54
N THR A 57 -5.19 3.72 -11.26
CA THR A 57 -5.53 5.13 -11.53
C THR A 57 -4.64 6.10 -10.75
N TRP A 58 -4.39 5.82 -9.48
CA TRP A 58 -3.49 6.62 -8.65
C TRP A 58 -2.02 6.49 -9.05
N LEU A 59 -1.57 5.30 -9.42
CA LEU A 59 -0.23 5.06 -9.97
C LEU A 59 0.00 5.85 -11.26
N GLU A 60 -0.98 5.84 -12.17
CA GLU A 60 -0.91 6.60 -13.42
C GLU A 60 -0.87 8.10 -13.20
N TYR A 61 -1.63 8.61 -12.23
CA TYR A 61 -1.51 10.00 -11.81
C TYR A 61 -0.09 10.30 -11.29
N GLY A 62 0.43 9.46 -10.39
CA GLY A 62 1.79 9.61 -9.87
C GLY A 62 2.85 9.64 -10.96
N ASN A 63 2.77 8.73 -11.94
CA ASN A 63 3.70 8.62 -13.06
C ASN A 63 3.72 9.85 -13.97
N THR A 64 2.75 10.76 -13.85
CA THR A 64 2.78 12.06 -14.56
C THR A 64 3.70 13.08 -13.89
N LYS A 65 4.17 12.80 -12.67
CA LYS A 65 5.06 13.66 -11.87
C LYS A 65 6.47 13.05 -11.78
N LYS A 66 7.49 13.86 -11.98
CA LYS A 66 8.90 13.43 -11.87
C LYS A 66 9.28 13.25 -10.39
N GLY A 67 9.89 12.13 -10.01
CA GLY A 67 10.41 11.90 -8.66
C GLY A 67 9.34 11.58 -7.60
N VAL A 68 8.12 11.24 -8.02
CA VAL A 68 6.95 11.08 -7.15
C VAL A 68 7.01 9.92 -6.17
N THR A 69 7.96 8.98 -6.34
CA THR A 69 8.03 7.74 -5.55
C THR A 69 8.07 8.02 -4.05
N LYS A 70 8.77 9.08 -3.63
CA LYS A 70 8.81 9.48 -2.22
C LYS A 70 7.44 9.94 -1.72
N GLU A 71 6.76 10.82 -2.46
CA GLU A 71 5.41 11.30 -2.10
C GLU A 71 4.39 10.15 -2.07
N MET A 72 4.53 9.16 -2.94
CA MET A 72 3.69 7.96 -2.94
C MET A 72 3.91 7.11 -1.69
N VAL A 73 5.16 6.92 -1.27
CA VAL A 73 5.47 6.22 -0.02
C VAL A 73 4.95 7.00 1.18
N GLU A 74 5.17 8.32 1.23
CA GLU A 74 4.63 9.18 2.30
C GLU A 74 3.09 9.13 2.38
N ALA A 75 2.41 9.03 1.22
CA ALA A 75 0.97 8.84 1.16
C ALA A 75 0.54 7.50 1.80
N ILE A 76 1.21 6.41 1.42
CA ILE A 76 0.97 5.06 1.97
C ILE A 76 1.25 5.03 3.48
N ASP A 77 2.33 5.66 3.94
CA ASP A 77 2.69 5.71 5.35
C ASP A 77 1.73 6.54 6.20
N SER A 78 1.02 7.49 5.58
CA SER A 78 0.01 8.28 6.28
C SER A 78 -1.28 7.53 6.58
N CYS A 79 -1.48 6.35 5.96
CA CYS A 79 -2.58 5.45 6.27
C CYS A 79 -2.34 4.74 7.61
N ASP A 80 -3.43 4.28 8.24
CA ASP A 80 -3.34 3.38 9.38
C ASP A 80 -2.66 2.05 9.01
N ASP A 81 -2.19 1.32 10.03
CA ASP A 81 -1.37 0.11 9.85
C ASP A 81 -2.10 -0.97 9.01
N GLU A 82 -3.44 -1.09 9.12
CA GLU A 82 -4.22 -2.08 8.37
C GLU A 82 -4.37 -1.69 6.90
N MET A 83 -4.76 -0.44 6.63
CA MET A 83 -4.90 0.09 5.27
C MET A 83 -3.56 0.13 4.55
N ARG A 84 -2.48 0.49 5.24
CA ARG A 84 -1.11 0.48 4.70
C ARG A 84 -0.72 -0.92 4.20
N VAL A 85 -0.95 -1.95 5.01
CA VAL A 85 -0.67 -3.35 4.63
C VAL A 85 -1.52 -3.76 3.45
N ALA A 86 -2.83 -3.46 3.47
CA ALA A 86 -3.73 -3.83 2.37
C ALA A 86 -3.33 -3.18 1.03
N ILE A 87 -2.94 -1.90 1.04
CA ILE A 87 -2.45 -1.20 -0.15
C ILE A 87 -1.18 -1.86 -0.67
N LEU A 88 -0.22 -2.19 0.20
CA LEU A 88 1.02 -2.85 -0.21
C LEU A 88 0.80 -4.27 -0.76
N GLU A 89 -0.11 -5.04 -0.16
CA GLU A 89 -0.53 -6.36 -0.68
C GLU A 89 -1.13 -6.25 -2.08
N ASP A 90 -1.96 -5.23 -2.33
CA ASP A 90 -2.59 -5.02 -3.64
C ASP A 90 -1.61 -4.48 -4.68
N LEU A 91 -0.74 -3.53 -4.30
CA LEU A 91 0.30 -3.01 -5.18
C LEU A 91 1.22 -4.11 -5.70
N ARG A 92 1.58 -5.10 -4.88
CA ARG A 92 2.42 -6.25 -5.28
C ARG A 92 1.82 -7.11 -6.38
N LYS A 93 0.51 -7.05 -6.59
CA LYS A 93 -0.19 -7.79 -7.65
C LYS A 93 -0.17 -7.03 -8.98
N ILE A 94 0.11 -5.72 -8.93
CA ILE A 94 0.16 -4.84 -10.10
C ILE A 94 1.57 -4.88 -10.71
N LYS A 95 1.65 -5.18 -12.01
CA LYS A 95 2.94 -5.23 -12.72
C LYS A 95 3.60 -3.84 -12.76
N GLY A 96 4.89 -3.78 -12.44
CA GLY A 96 5.69 -2.55 -12.53
C GLY A 96 5.74 -1.71 -11.25
N THR A 97 5.16 -2.19 -10.15
CA THR A 97 5.19 -1.52 -8.84
C THR A 97 6.32 -2.03 -7.94
N ASP A 98 7.12 -3.01 -8.36
CA ASP A 98 8.13 -3.68 -7.53
C ASP A 98 9.08 -2.69 -6.82
N GLY A 99 9.53 -1.66 -7.56
CA GLY A 99 10.40 -0.61 -7.02
C GLY A 99 9.71 0.25 -5.94
N LEU A 100 8.44 0.60 -6.15
CA LEU A 100 7.64 1.36 -5.18
C LEU A 100 7.38 0.53 -3.92
N VAL A 101 6.96 -0.74 -4.09
CA VAL A 101 6.70 -1.67 -2.99
C VAL A 101 7.96 -1.85 -2.15
N LYS A 102 9.09 -2.15 -2.79
CA LYS A 102 10.36 -2.33 -2.08
C LYS A 102 10.76 -1.08 -1.30
N PHE A 103 10.56 0.10 -1.88
CA PHE A 103 10.87 1.36 -1.19
C PHE A 103 9.94 1.59 0.02
N ALA A 104 8.65 1.33 -0.14
CA ALA A 104 7.68 1.43 0.95
C ALA A 104 7.95 0.42 2.08
N LEU A 105 8.32 -0.82 1.75
CA LEU A 105 8.63 -1.85 2.74
C LEU A 105 9.89 -1.52 3.55
N ASN A 106 10.92 -0.96 2.91
CA ASN A 106 12.11 -0.48 3.62
C ASN A 106 11.77 0.64 4.61
N HIS A 107 10.87 1.55 4.22
CA HIS A 107 10.41 2.61 5.10
C HIS A 107 9.59 2.06 6.27
N LEU A 108 8.72 1.08 6.00
CA LEU A 108 7.95 0.36 7.01
C LEU A 108 8.85 -0.39 8.02
N MET A 109 9.91 -1.05 7.55
CA MET A 109 10.90 -1.70 8.44
C MET A 109 11.55 -0.69 9.39
N THR A 110 11.96 0.47 8.86
CA THR A 110 12.55 1.55 9.65
C THR A 110 11.57 2.07 10.70
N TYR A 111 10.31 2.30 10.31
CA TYR A 111 9.25 2.71 11.22
C TYR A 111 8.97 1.69 12.35
N LEU A 112 8.94 0.39 12.02
CA LEU A 112 8.73 -0.68 13.01
C LEU A 112 9.90 -0.76 14.00
N GLU A 113 11.14 -0.57 13.52
CA GLU A 113 12.33 -0.47 14.35
C GLU A 113 12.23 0.72 15.32
N GLU A 114 11.90 1.91 14.83
CA GLU A 114 11.76 3.12 15.66
C GLU A 114 10.67 2.98 16.73
N ARG A 115 9.51 2.39 16.39
CA ARG A 115 8.44 2.11 17.36
C ARG A 115 8.91 1.18 18.48
N LYS A 116 9.78 0.20 18.20
CA LYS A 116 10.33 -0.69 19.24
C LYS A 116 11.05 0.12 20.30
N TYR A 117 11.95 0.99 19.85
CA TYR A 117 12.77 1.83 20.72
C TYR A 117 11.90 2.81 21.51
N ALA A 118 10.95 3.48 20.84
CA ALA A 118 10.05 4.43 21.48
C ALA A 118 9.14 3.77 22.54
N ALA A 119 8.62 2.58 22.26
CA ALA A 119 7.69 1.88 23.16
C ALA A 119 8.37 1.02 24.23
N ARG A 120 9.71 0.83 24.17
CA ARG A 120 10.45 -0.21 24.92
C ARG A 120 9.75 -1.57 24.87
N SER A 121 9.07 -1.86 23.76
CA SER A 121 8.14 -2.98 23.67
C SER A 121 8.93 -4.26 23.42
N PRO A 122 8.81 -5.28 24.28
CA PRO A 122 9.43 -6.58 24.04
C PRO A 122 8.74 -7.34 22.89
N ILE A 123 7.58 -6.87 22.44
CA ILE A 123 6.78 -7.49 21.37
C ILE A 123 7.29 -7.05 19.98
N LEU A 124 7.95 -5.89 19.87
CA LEU A 124 8.48 -5.40 18.60
C LEU A 124 9.86 -6.02 18.30
N LEU A 125 10.09 -6.40 17.04
CA LEU A 125 11.32 -7.07 16.57
C LEU A 125 12.51 -6.10 16.49
N SER A 126 13.73 -6.58 16.83
CA SER A 126 14.94 -5.78 16.62
C SER A 126 15.26 -5.68 15.14
N LYS A 127 16.06 -4.68 14.77
CA LYS A 127 16.59 -4.51 13.41
C LYS A 127 17.13 -5.80 12.82
N SER A 128 18.01 -6.49 13.56
CA SER A 128 18.61 -7.76 13.14
C SER A 128 17.57 -8.84 12.82
N THR A 129 16.44 -8.87 13.54
CA THR A 129 15.36 -9.83 13.26
C THR A 129 14.54 -9.40 12.05
N LEU A 130 14.26 -8.10 11.89
CA LEU A 130 13.60 -7.59 10.69
C LEU A 130 14.44 -7.87 9.43
N GLU A 131 15.74 -7.62 9.48
CA GLU A 131 16.69 -7.95 8.41
C GLU A 131 16.73 -9.46 8.14
N SER A 132 16.73 -10.29 9.18
CA SER A 132 16.70 -11.75 9.01
C SER A 132 15.41 -12.23 8.34
N VAL A 133 14.25 -11.70 8.74
CA VAL A 133 12.96 -12.03 8.11
C VAL A 133 12.95 -11.59 6.64
N PHE A 134 13.46 -10.39 6.34
CA PHE A 134 13.61 -9.94 4.96
C PHE A 134 14.54 -10.85 4.15
N ASN A 135 15.68 -11.26 4.71
CA ASN A 135 16.64 -12.10 3.98
C ASN A 135 16.10 -13.51 3.66
N ILE A 136 15.20 -14.04 4.49
CA ILE A 136 14.64 -15.39 4.29
C ILE A 136 13.34 -15.35 3.47
N HIS A 137 12.46 -14.42 3.80
CA HIS A 137 11.08 -14.39 3.29
C HIS A 137 10.82 -13.24 2.32
N GLY A 138 11.80 -12.35 2.11
CA GLY A 138 11.68 -11.17 1.26
C GLY A 138 10.54 -10.25 1.70
N ASP A 139 9.95 -9.58 0.72
CA ASP A 139 8.83 -8.65 0.89
C ASP A 139 7.60 -9.29 1.55
N VAL A 140 7.37 -10.60 1.33
CA VAL A 140 6.23 -11.33 1.92
C VAL A 140 6.37 -11.38 3.44
N GLY A 141 7.56 -11.69 3.95
CA GLY A 141 7.77 -11.81 5.40
C GLY A 141 7.56 -10.50 6.14
N ILE A 142 8.01 -9.38 5.57
CA ILE A 142 7.82 -8.06 6.17
C ILE A 142 6.34 -7.67 6.20
N LEU A 143 5.58 -7.99 5.14
CA LEU A 143 4.14 -7.74 5.12
C LEU A 143 3.38 -8.59 6.13
N GLU A 144 3.70 -9.88 6.23
CA GLU A 144 3.10 -10.78 7.22
C GLU A 144 3.40 -10.28 8.65
N LEU A 145 4.62 -9.84 8.93
CA LEU A 145 4.95 -9.19 10.20
C LEU A 145 4.09 -7.95 10.45
N ALA A 146 4.05 -7.02 9.49
CA ALA A 146 3.30 -5.77 9.62
C ALA A 146 1.81 -6.01 9.86
N LYS A 147 1.22 -6.97 9.13
CA LYS A 147 -0.17 -7.42 9.30
C LYS A 147 -0.43 -7.98 10.68
N ALA A 148 0.51 -8.73 11.20
CA ALA A 148 0.33 -9.38 12.46
C ALA A 148 0.49 -8.37 13.63
N TYR A 149 1.32 -7.33 13.46
CA TYR A 149 1.35 -6.14 14.33
C TYR A 149 0.08 -5.30 14.27
N SER A 150 -0.46 -5.02 13.08
CA SER A 150 -1.66 -4.20 12.92
C SER A 150 -2.87 -4.83 13.62
N ASN A 151 -3.00 -6.15 13.53
CA ASN A 151 -4.10 -6.91 14.13
C ASN A 151 -3.96 -7.18 15.64
N ARG A 152 -2.91 -6.65 16.31
CA ARG A 152 -2.54 -6.98 17.71
C ARG A 152 -2.49 -8.48 18.02
N ARG A 153 -2.31 -9.35 17.01
CA ARG A 153 -2.06 -10.77 17.28
C ARG A 153 -0.70 -10.84 17.97
N LYS A 154 -0.58 -11.66 19.01
CA LYS A 154 0.65 -11.73 19.83
C LYS A 154 1.62 -12.82 19.36
N ASP A 155 1.27 -13.59 18.34
CA ASP A 155 2.03 -14.76 17.94
C ASP A 155 2.44 -14.70 16.47
N PHE A 156 3.71 -14.40 16.25
CA PHE A 156 4.39 -14.41 14.96
C PHE A 156 5.53 -15.43 14.94
N SER A 157 5.53 -16.39 15.88
CA SER A 157 6.59 -17.39 16.04
C SER A 157 6.85 -18.18 14.74
N TYR A 158 5.82 -18.36 13.91
CA TYR A 158 5.92 -18.99 12.60
C TYR A 158 6.85 -18.27 11.62
N LEU A 159 7.08 -16.95 11.77
CA LEU A 159 8.03 -16.16 10.97
C LEU A 159 9.45 -16.18 11.56
N LEU A 160 9.62 -16.78 12.74
CA LEU A 160 10.87 -16.82 13.49
C LEU A 160 11.40 -18.26 13.70
N ASN A 161 10.70 -19.26 13.15
CA ASN A 161 11.15 -20.65 13.20
C ASN A 161 12.21 -20.85 12.10
N PHE A 162 13.47 -20.88 12.53
CA PHE A 162 14.63 -21.25 11.73
C PHE A 162 14.98 -22.72 11.93
#